data_AF-Q9Z7W1-F1
#
_entry.id   AF-Q9Z7W1-F1
#
_cell.length_a   1.000
_cell.length_b   1.000
_cell.length_c   1.000
_cell.angle_alpha   90.00
_cell.angle_beta   90.00
_cell.angle_gamma   90.00
#
_symmetry.space_group_name_H-M   'P 1'
#
loop_
_entity.id
_entity.type
_entity.pdbx_description
1 polymer ?
#
loop_
_entity_poly.entity_id
_entity_poly.type
_entity_poly.pdbx_seq_one_letter_code
_entity_poly.pdbx_strand_id
1 'polypeptide(L)'
;MAFKRKTRWLWQVLILSVGLNMLFLLLFYSAIFRKDIYKLHLFSGPLIAKSSRKVYLSEDFLNEISQASLDDLISLFKDERYMYGRPIKLWALSVAIASHHIDITPVLSKPLTYTELKGSSVRWLLPNIDLKDFPVILDYLRCHKYPYTSKGLFLLIEKMVQEGWVDEDCLYHFCSTPEFLYLRTLLVGADVQASSVASLARMVIRCGSERFFHFCNEESRTSMISATQRQKVLKSYLDCEESLAALLLLVHDSDVVLHEFCDEDLEKVIRLMPQESPYSQNFFSRLQHSPRRELACMSTQRVEAPRVQEDQDEEYVVQDGDSLWLIAKRFGIPMDKIIQKNGLNHHRLFPGKVLKLPAKQS
;
A
#
# COMPACT_ATOMS: atom_id res chain seq x y z
N MET A 1 62.62 -10.41 -29.12
CA MET A 1 61.43 -9.52 -29.34
C MET A 1 60.09 -10.13 -28.90
N ALA A 2 59.90 -11.45 -28.95
CA ALA A 2 58.61 -12.08 -28.62
C ALA A 2 58.07 -11.80 -27.20
N PHE A 3 58.93 -11.75 -26.18
CA PHE A 3 58.50 -11.54 -24.78
C PHE A 3 57.90 -10.14 -24.52
N LYS A 4 58.45 -9.08 -25.14
CA LYS A 4 57.90 -7.72 -25.07
C LYS A 4 56.54 -7.60 -25.77
N ARG A 5 56.27 -8.41 -26.79
CA ARG A 5 54.95 -8.46 -27.47
C ARG A 5 53.91 -9.15 -26.59
N LYS A 6 54.26 -10.27 -25.95
CA LYS A 6 53.35 -11.04 -25.08
C LYS A 6 52.94 -10.25 -23.83
N THR A 7 53.88 -9.52 -23.21
CA THR A 7 53.61 -8.65 -22.05
C THR A 7 52.73 -7.45 -22.40
N ARG A 8 52.94 -6.79 -23.56
CA ARG A 8 52.05 -5.71 -24.03
C ARG A 8 50.62 -6.20 -24.28
N TRP A 9 50.46 -7.38 -24.88
CA TRP A 9 49.14 -7.96 -25.12
C TRP A 9 48.41 -8.29 -23.82
N LEU A 10 49.09 -8.87 -22.82
CA LEU A 10 48.50 -9.13 -21.50
C LEU A 10 48.05 -7.85 -20.79
N TRP A 11 48.85 -6.78 -20.84
CA TRP A 11 48.46 -5.48 -20.28
C TRP A 11 47.25 -4.86 -20.99
N GLN A 12 47.15 -4.99 -22.32
CA GLN A 12 45.97 -4.54 -23.08
C GLN A 12 44.72 -5.34 -22.70
N VAL A 13 44.83 -6.65 -22.54
CA VAL A 13 43.71 -7.51 -22.09
C VAL A 13 43.28 -7.16 -20.66
N LEU A 14 44.23 -6.87 -19.76
CA LEU A 14 43.94 -6.45 -18.39
C LEU A 14 43.21 -5.10 -18.36
N ILE A 15 43.68 -4.09 -19.11
CA ILE A 15 43.04 -2.77 -19.20
C ILE A 15 41.63 -2.90 -19.79
N LEU A 16 41.45 -3.74 -20.82
CA LEU A 16 40.15 -4.00 -21.41
C LEU A 16 39.19 -4.67 -20.41
N SER A 17 39.67 -5.64 -19.63
CA SER A 17 38.89 -6.31 -18.59
C SER A 17 38.47 -5.36 -17.47
N VAL A 18 39.37 -4.49 -17.00
CA VAL A 18 39.06 -3.47 -15.98
C VAL A 18 38.05 -2.46 -16.52
N GLY A 19 38.22 -2.00 -17.76
CA GLY A 19 37.28 -1.10 -18.43
C GLY A 19 35.89 -1.73 -18.60
N LEU A 20 35.82 -3.00 -18.97
CA LEU A 20 34.57 -3.75 -19.11
C LEU A 20 33.87 -3.95 -17.76
N ASN A 21 34.61 -4.30 -16.70
CA ASN A 21 34.04 -4.43 -15.35
C ASN A 21 33.52 -3.08 -14.81
N MET A 22 34.25 -1.99 -15.04
CA MET A 22 33.77 -0.65 -14.67
C MET A 22 32.51 -0.27 -15.44
N LEU A 23 32.43 -0.58 -16.74
CA LEU A 23 31.22 -0.38 -17.53
C LEU A 23 30.05 -1.23 -17.01
N PHE A 24 30.28 -2.50 -16.67
CA PHE A 24 29.25 -3.36 -16.07
C PHE A 24 28.79 -2.84 -14.70
N LEU A 25 29.70 -2.37 -13.85
CA LEU A 25 29.36 -1.75 -12.56
C LEU A 25 28.53 -0.47 -12.76
N LEU A 26 28.87 0.36 -13.74
CA LEU A 26 28.14 1.59 -14.06
C LEU A 26 26.77 1.29 -14.67
N LEU A 27 26.68 0.28 -15.53
CA LEU A 27 25.41 -0.19 -16.08
C LEU A 27 24.55 -0.84 -15.00
N PHE A 28 25.11 -1.65 -14.11
CA PHE A 28 24.42 -2.26 -12.98
C PHE A 28 23.93 -1.21 -11.99
N TYR A 29 24.79 -0.24 -11.62
CA TYR A 29 24.40 0.91 -10.82
C TYR A 29 23.31 1.71 -11.53
N SER A 30 23.45 1.97 -12.83
CA SER A 30 22.38 2.65 -13.57
C SER A 30 21.10 1.81 -13.63
N ALA A 31 21.14 0.49 -13.81
CA ALA A 31 19.94 -0.33 -13.92
C ALA A 31 19.20 -0.44 -12.58
N ILE A 32 19.94 -0.57 -11.48
CA ILE A 32 19.39 -0.63 -10.13
C ILE A 32 18.90 0.75 -9.67
N PHE A 33 19.70 1.80 -9.88
CA PHE A 33 19.40 3.14 -9.36
C PHE A 33 18.53 3.99 -10.31
N ARG A 34 18.43 3.65 -11.60
CA ARG A 34 17.51 4.31 -12.56
C ARG A 34 16.07 3.81 -12.41
N LYS A 35 15.86 2.67 -11.74
CA LYS A 35 14.55 2.28 -11.21
C LYS A 35 14.37 2.89 -9.82
N ASP A 36 14.10 4.20 -9.80
CA ASP A 36 13.24 4.90 -8.84
C ASP A 36 13.53 4.89 -7.32
N ILE A 37 14.63 4.32 -6.81
CA ILE A 37 14.82 4.19 -5.34
C ILE A 37 15.22 5.50 -4.62
N TYR A 38 15.67 6.57 -5.31
CA TYR A 38 16.19 7.79 -4.63
C TYR A 38 15.60 9.13 -5.05
N LYS A 39 14.48 9.16 -5.78
CA LYS A 39 13.58 10.33 -5.68
C LYS A 39 12.57 10.09 -4.55
N LEU A 40 13.09 9.87 -3.34
CA LEU A 40 12.35 10.20 -2.14
C LEU A 40 12.14 11.71 -2.20
N HIS A 41 11.03 12.13 -2.81
CA HIS A 41 10.51 13.45 -2.55
C HIS A 41 10.41 13.58 -1.03
N LEU A 42 11.14 14.57 -0.52
CA LEU A 42 11.19 14.92 0.88
C LEU A 42 9.75 15.18 1.34
N PHE A 43 9.21 14.16 2.00
CA PHE A 43 8.03 14.09 2.85
C PHE A 43 7.18 15.36 2.90
N SER A 44 5.89 15.19 2.62
CA SER A 44 4.85 16.03 3.22
C SER A 44 4.85 15.74 4.73
N GLY A 45 5.79 16.36 5.45
CA GLY A 45 5.89 16.28 6.91
C GLY A 45 4.60 16.75 7.59
N PRO A 46 4.46 16.52 8.91
CA PRO A 46 3.28 16.98 9.65
C PRO A 46 3.02 18.47 9.37
N LEU A 47 1.76 18.88 9.26
CA LEU A 47 1.40 20.27 8.92
C LEU A 47 2.09 21.26 9.88
N ILE A 48 3.17 21.91 9.44
CA ILE A 48 3.97 22.78 10.31
C ILE A 48 3.38 24.19 10.30
N ALA A 49 2.81 24.60 11.43
CA ALA A 49 2.42 25.98 11.66
C ALA A 49 3.67 26.84 11.91
N LYS A 50 3.98 27.77 11.00
CA LYS A 50 5.06 28.75 11.19
C LYS A 50 4.68 29.88 12.15
N SER A 51 3.38 30.12 12.31
CA SER A 51 2.86 31.13 13.23
C SER A 51 1.51 30.69 13.78
N SER A 52 1.14 31.20 14.96
CA SER A 52 -0.14 30.96 15.61
C SER A 52 -0.78 32.31 15.95
N ARG A 53 -2.06 32.50 15.62
CA ARG A 53 -2.84 33.71 15.93
C ARG A 53 -4.18 33.34 16.57
N LYS A 54 -4.59 34.07 17.61
CA LYS A 54 -5.96 34.00 18.14
C LYS A 54 -6.87 34.86 17.27
N VAL A 55 -7.96 34.29 16.77
CA VAL A 55 -8.93 34.99 15.89
C VAL A 55 -10.33 34.61 16.31
N TYR A 56 -11.26 35.57 16.32
CA TYR A 56 -12.68 35.29 16.45
C TYR A 56 -13.22 34.85 15.09
N LEU A 57 -13.53 33.57 14.95
CA LEU A 57 -14.09 32.96 13.75
C LEU A 57 -15.49 32.48 14.09
N SER A 58 -16.50 32.83 13.29
CA SER A 58 -17.81 32.19 13.46
C SER A 58 -17.75 30.76 12.91
N GLU A 59 -18.32 29.81 13.65
CA GLU A 59 -18.20 28.39 13.32
C GLU A 59 -19.09 27.99 12.15
N ASP A 60 -20.17 28.73 11.86
CA ASP A 60 -21.16 28.38 10.83
C ASP A 60 -20.54 28.20 9.43
N PHE A 61 -19.82 29.21 8.93
CA PHE A 61 -19.16 29.14 7.62
C PHE A 61 -18.08 28.05 7.56
N LEU A 62 -17.34 27.88 8.66
CA LEU A 62 -16.26 26.92 8.74
C LEU A 62 -16.77 25.47 8.78
N ASN A 63 -17.90 25.24 9.45
CA ASN A 63 -18.61 23.98 9.45
C ASN A 63 -19.18 23.68 8.06
N GLU A 64 -19.80 24.66 7.40
CA GLU A 64 -20.34 24.53 6.04
C GLU A 64 -19.24 24.13 5.04
N ILE A 65 -18.14 24.89 4.98
CA ILE A 65 -17.05 24.62 4.04
C ILE A 65 -16.33 23.30 4.35
N SER A 66 -16.26 22.88 5.63
CA SER A 66 -15.65 21.60 6.00
C SER A 66 -16.42 20.37 5.52
N GLN A 67 -17.73 20.52 5.27
CA GLN A 67 -18.61 19.45 4.75
C GLN A 67 -18.73 19.46 3.23
N ALA A 68 -18.19 20.47 2.55
CA ALA A 68 -18.27 20.61 1.11
C ALA A 68 -17.50 19.49 0.37
N SER A 69 -18.02 19.10 -0.80
CA SER A 69 -17.33 18.15 -1.67
C SER A 69 -16.05 18.77 -2.24
N LEU A 70 -15.13 17.94 -2.73
CA LEU A 70 -13.91 18.44 -3.36
C LEU A 70 -14.21 19.33 -4.57
N ASP A 71 -15.23 18.99 -5.37
CA ASP A 71 -15.64 19.78 -6.53
C ASP A 71 -16.18 21.16 -6.12
N ASP A 72 -16.98 21.21 -5.05
CA ASP A 72 -17.48 22.48 -4.50
C ASP A 72 -16.31 23.34 -3.99
N LEU A 73 -15.34 22.75 -3.29
CA LEU A 73 -14.15 23.46 -2.82
C LEU A 73 -13.31 24.00 -4.00
N ILE A 74 -13.13 23.22 -5.05
CA ILE A 74 -12.42 23.64 -6.26
C ILE A 74 -13.16 24.78 -6.95
N SER A 75 -14.50 24.80 -6.93
CA SER A 75 -15.29 25.90 -7.49
C SER A 75 -15.00 27.24 -6.79
N LEU A 76 -14.77 27.20 -5.46
CA LEU A 76 -14.43 28.36 -4.64
C LEU A 76 -13.04 28.92 -4.92
N PHE A 77 -12.16 28.21 -5.65
CA PHE A 77 -10.82 28.73 -5.97
C PHE A 77 -10.86 29.93 -6.90
N LYS A 78 -11.96 30.08 -7.65
CA LYS A 78 -12.23 31.23 -8.53
C LYS A 78 -12.93 32.39 -7.81
N ASP A 79 -13.32 32.20 -6.55
CA ASP A 79 -14.02 33.21 -5.78
C ASP A 79 -13.04 34.26 -5.24
N GLU A 80 -13.33 35.54 -5.52
CA GLU A 80 -12.52 36.69 -5.08
C GLU A 80 -13.02 37.33 -3.79
N ARG A 81 -14.09 36.78 -3.18
CA ARG A 81 -14.59 37.25 -1.89
C ARG A 81 -13.60 36.95 -0.77
N TYR A 82 -13.68 37.78 0.27
CA TYR A 82 -12.90 37.65 1.49
C TYR A 82 -13.80 37.25 2.64
N MET A 83 -13.33 36.31 3.46
CA MET A 83 -13.97 35.91 4.71
C MET A 83 -12.95 35.99 5.84
N TYR A 84 -13.32 36.67 6.93
CA TYR A 84 -12.43 37.01 8.06
C TYR A 84 -11.10 37.65 7.63
N GLY A 85 -11.15 38.54 6.64
CA GLY A 85 -9.97 39.24 6.13
C GLY A 85 -9.01 38.39 5.27
N ARG A 86 -9.43 37.18 4.87
CA ARG A 86 -8.65 36.28 4.01
C ARG A 86 -9.49 35.84 2.80
N PRO A 87 -8.90 35.67 1.61
CA PRO A 87 -9.61 35.14 0.44
C PRO A 87 -10.27 33.79 0.71
N ILE A 88 -11.51 33.60 0.24
CA ILE A 88 -12.27 32.33 0.40
C ILE A 88 -11.49 31.13 -0.15
N LYS A 89 -10.80 31.31 -1.28
CA LYS A 89 -9.97 30.28 -1.91
C LYS A 89 -8.91 29.67 -0.99
N LEU A 90 -8.34 30.43 -0.03
CA LEU A 90 -7.40 29.89 0.96
C LEU A 90 -8.09 28.99 1.98
N TRP A 91 -9.31 29.33 2.40
CA TRP A 91 -10.12 28.49 3.29
C TRP A 91 -10.53 27.20 2.58
N ALA A 92 -10.99 27.29 1.34
CA ALA A 92 -11.33 26.13 0.53
C ALA A 92 -10.12 25.19 0.34
N LEU A 93 -8.95 25.75 0.05
CA LEU A 93 -7.71 24.98 -0.08
C LEU A 93 -7.27 24.33 1.24
N SER A 94 -7.45 25.03 2.37
CA SER A 94 -7.20 24.47 3.70
C SER A 94 -8.04 23.21 3.93
N VAL A 95 -9.34 23.24 3.58
CA VAL A 95 -10.23 22.08 3.73
C VAL A 95 -9.85 20.98 2.75
N ALA A 96 -9.54 21.31 1.50
CA ALA A 96 -9.13 20.33 0.50
C ALA A 96 -7.89 19.54 0.97
N ILE A 97 -6.90 20.21 1.57
CA ILE A 97 -5.71 19.54 2.10
C ILE A 97 -6.03 18.72 3.36
N ALA A 98 -6.78 19.30 4.31
CA ALA A 98 -7.00 18.68 5.61
C ALA A 98 -8.03 17.53 5.59
N SER A 99 -9.17 17.76 4.94
CA SER A 99 -10.31 16.81 4.92
C SER A 99 -10.27 15.87 3.73
N HIS A 100 -9.88 16.36 2.55
CA HIS A 100 -9.81 15.56 1.32
C HIS A 100 -8.41 15.02 1.03
N HIS A 101 -7.44 15.25 1.93
CA HIS A 101 -6.08 14.73 1.85
C HIS A 101 -5.35 15.07 0.54
N ILE A 102 -5.64 16.23 -0.04
CA ILE A 102 -5.01 16.71 -1.27
C ILE A 102 -3.55 17.09 -1.05
N ASP A 103 -2.69 16.65 -1.97
CA ASP A 103 -1.27 17.02 -1.99
C ASP A 103 -0.98 17.98 -3.15
N ILE A 104 -0.74 19.23 -2.80
CA ILE A 104 -0.31 20.28 -3.74
C ILE A 104 1.20 20.50 -3.72
N THR A 105 1.94 19.82 -2.83
CA THR A 105 3.38 20.01 -2.64
C THR A 105 4.18 19.92 -3.95
N PRO A 106 3.85 19.01 -4.90
CA PRO A 106 4.58 18.91 -6.18
C PRO A 106 4.58 20.17 -7.04
N VAL A 107 3.61 21.08 -6.88
CA VAL A 107 3.49 22.30 -7.70
C VAL A 107 3.94 23.58 -7.00
N LEU A 108 4.29 23.48 -5.72
CA LEU A 108 4.75 24.63 -4.96
C LEU A 108 6.26 24.85 -5.15
N SER A 109 6.65 26.12 -5.32
CA SER A 109 8.06 26.52 -5.39
C SER A 109 8.77 26.53 -4.03
N LYS A 110 7.99 26.47 -2.93
CA LYS A 110 8.46 26.54 -1.55
C LYS A 110 7.75 25.46 -0.73
N PRO A 111 8.37 24.95 0.36
CA PRO A 111 7.71 24.03 1.27
C PRO A 111 6.39 24.59 1.79
N LEU A 112 5.35 23.76 1.75
CA LEU A 112 4.02 24.10 2.24
C LEU A 112 4.08 24.31 3.76
N THR A 113 3.62 25.48 4.21
CA THR A 113 3.63 25.85 5.63
C THR A 113 2.31 26.52 5.98
N TYR A 114 1.96 26.54 7.26
CA TYR A 114 0.65 27.01 7.70
C TYR A 114 0.73 28.16 8.68
N THR A 115 -0.37 28.91 8.79
CA THR A 115 -0.68 29.79 9.90
C THR A 115 -1.78 29.12 10.72
N GLU A 116 -1.48 28.77 11.97
CA GLU A 116 -2.46 28.26 12.92
C GLU A 116 -3.36 29.40 13.39
N LEU A 117 -4.67 29.24 13.22
CA LEU A 117 -5.71 30.13 13.70
C LEU A 117 -6.46 29.41 14.83
N LYS A 118 -6.36 29.96 16.05
CA LYS A 118 -7.04 29.42 17.24
C LYS A 118 -8.34 30.17 17.46
N GLY A 119 -9.46 29.48 17.21
CA GLY A 119 -10.80 29.92 17.60
C GLY A 119 -11.15 29.54 19.04
N SER A 120 -12.42 29.70 19.40
CA SER A 120 -12.99 29.31 20.70
C SER A 120 -12.92 27.79 20.93
N SER A 121 -13.24 27.01 19.91
CA SER A 121 -13.35 25.54 19.98
C SER A 121 -12.49 24.81 18.93
N VAL A 122 -12.17 25.47 17.81
CA VAL A 122 -11.49 24.84 16.66
C VAL A 122 -10.11 25.46 16.39
N ARG A 123 -9.15 24.60 16.01
CA ARG A 123 -7.85 24.99 15.47
C ARG A 123 -7.88 24.84 13.95
N TRP A 124 -7.52 25.89 13.24
CA TRP A 124 -7.49 25.92 11.77
C TRP A 124 -6.07 26.14 11.27
N LEU A 125 -5.70 25.49 10.17
CA LEU A 125 -4.37 25.61 9.56
C LEU A 125 -4.50 26.22 8.17
N LEU A 126 -4.33 27.54 8.06
CA LEU A 126 -4.42 28.22 6.78
C LEU A 126 -3.09 28.07 6.02
N PRO A 127 -3.08 27.57 4.77
CA PRO A 127 -1.84 27.42 4.02
C PRO A 127 -1.25 28.78 3.64
N ASN A 128 0.05 28.95 3.85
CA ASN A 128 0.81 30.15 3.49
C ASN A 128 1.17 30.11 2.00
N ILE A 129 0.17 30.34 1.15
CA ILE A 129 0.30 30.29 -0.32
C ILE A 129 0.03 31.67 -0.90
N ASP A 130 0.86 32.07 -1.87
CA ASP A 130 0.66 33.33 -2.59
C ASP A 130 -0.53 33.19 -3.56
N LEU A 131 -1.37 34.22 -3.65
CA LEU A 131 -2.57 34.17 -4.51
C LEU A 131 -2.25 33.92 -5.99
N LYS A 132 -1.05 34.29 -6.43
CA LYS A 132 -0.54 34.05 -7.79
C LYS A 132 -0.34 32.56 -8.12
N ASP A 133 -0.24 31.68 -7.12
CA ASP A 133 0.00 30.25 -7.31
C ASP A 133 -1.31 29.47 -7.55
N PHE A 134 -2.47 30.05 -7.22
CA PHE A 134 -3.78 29.40 -7.38
C PHE A 134 -4.10 28.91 -8.80
N PRO A 135 -3.77 29.65 -9.89
CA PRO A 135 -3.98 29.14 -11.25
C PRO A 135 -3.20 27.84 -11.52
N VAL A 136 -1.97 27.74 -11.04
CA VAL A 136 -1.12 26.53 -11.20
C VAL A 136 -1.65 25.38 -10.36
N ILE A 137 -2.09 25.66 -9.13
CA ILE A 137 -2.74 24.66 -8.27
C ILE A 137 -4.02 24.15 -8.92
N LEU A 138 -4.86 25.04 -9.48
CA LEU A 138 -6.10 24.65 -10.15
C LEU A 138 -5.84 23.80 -11.38
N ASP A 139 -4.84 24.15 -12.19
CA ASP A 139 -4.41 23.37 -13.35
C ASP A 139 -3.94 21.96 -12.92
N TYR A 140 -3.10 21.89 -11.89
CA TYR A 140 -2.62 20.64 -11.31
C TYR A 140 -3.76 19.72 -10.88
N LEU A 141 -4.71 20.22 -10.09
CA LEU A 141 -5.84 19.45 -9.57
C LEU A 141 -6.79 18.97 -10.68
N ARG A 142 -6.83 19.67 -11.82
CA ARG A 142 -7.65 19.28 -12.98
C ARG A 142 -6.96 18.26 -13.88
N CYS A 143 -5.64 18.39 -14.05
CA CYS A 143 -4.88 17.54 -14.95
C CYS A 143 -4.47 16.21 -14.29
N HIS A 144 -4.32 16.17 -12.96
CA HIS A 144 -3.87 14.97 -12.26
C HIS A 144 -5.06 14.20 -11.70
N LYS A 145 -5.15 12.91 -12.06
CA LYS A 145 -6.21 11.99 -11.60
C LYS A 145 -6.13 11.71 -10.08
N TYR A 146 -4.92 11.72 -9.50
CA TYR A 146 -4.70 11.42 -8.07
C TYR A 146 -3.77 12.42 -7.36
N PRO A 147 -4.21 13.67 -7.14
CA PRO A 147 -3.44 14.69 -6.43
C PRO A 147 -3.58 14.52 -4.91
N TYR A 148 -3.33 13.32 -4.40
CA TYR A 148 -3.59 12.95 -3.01
C TYR A 148 -2.30 12.61 -2.28
N THR A 149 -2.27 12.91 -0.98
CA THR A 149 -1.26 12.40 -0.05
C THR A 149 -1.35 10.88 0.05
N SER A 150 -0.33 10.23 0.62
CA SER A 150 -0.36 8.78 0.87
C SER A 150 -1.60 8.35 1.66
N LYS A 151 -2.06 9.16 2.62
CA LYS A 151 -3.29 8.91 3.38
C LYS A 151 -4.55 9.07 2.52
N GLY A 152 -4.60 10.08 1.65
CA GLY A 152 -5.71 10.25 0.71
C GLY A 152 -5.84 9.08 -0.26
N LEU A 153 -4.71 8.64 -0.85
CA LEU A 153 -4.67 7.45 -1.70
C LEU A 153 -5.14 6.19 -0.96
N PHE A 154 -4.68 5.99 0.29
CA PHE A 154 -5.11 4.87 1.12
C PHE A 154 -6.63 4.85 1.30
N LEU A 155 -7.22 5.97 1.74
CA LEU A 155 -8.66 6.06 2.02
C LEU A 155 -9.51 5.91 0.77
N LEU A 156 -9.02 6.40 -0.38
CA LEU A 156 -9.66 6.17 -1.67
C LEU A 156 -9.69 4.69 -2.02
N ILE A 157 -8.57 3.99 -1.91
CA ILE A 157 -8.49 2.55 -2.21
C ILE A 157 -9.35 1.76 -1.21
N GLU A 158 -9.31 2.09 0.07
CA GLU A 158 -10.14 1.47 1.11
C GLU A 158 -11.64 1.58 0.76
N LYS A 159 -12.09 2.76 0.36
CA LYS A 159 -13.47 2.98 -0.12
C LYS A 159 -13.78 2.14 -1.37
N MET A 160 -12.89 2.11 -2.37
CA MET A 160 -13.08 1.31 -3.59
C MET A 160 -13.20 -0.19 -3.24
N VAL A 161 -12.33 -0.70 -2.35
CA VAL A 161 -12.34 -2.10 -1.90
C VAL A 161 -13.67 -2.43 -1.21
N GLN A 162 -14.20 -1.54 -0.37
CA GLN A 162 -15.54 -1.70 0.24
C GLN A 162 -16.66 -1.74 -0.80
N GLU A 163 -16.52 -1.00 -1.90
CA GLU A 163 -17.45 -1.03 -3.05
C GLU A 163 -17.22 -2.23 -3.99
N GLY A 164 -16.19 -3.06 -3.75
CA GLY A 164 -15.91 -4.29 -4.48
C GLY A 164 -15.06 -4.14 -5.74
N TRP A 165 -14.40 -3.00 -5.94
CA TRP A 165 -13.53 -2.75 -7.09
C TRP A 165 -12.23 -2.04 -6.65
N VAL A 166 -11.20 -2.00 -7.50
CA VAL A 166 -9.97 -1.25 -7.24
C VAL A 166 -9.49 -0.63 -8.54
N ASP A 167 -9.17 0.66 -8.54
CA ASP A 167 -8.47 1.30 -9.64
C ASP A 167 -6.97 0.99 -9.55
N GLU A 168 -6.44 0.25 -10.53
CA GLU A 168 -5.03 -0.16 -10.57
C GLU A 168 -4.08 1.04 -10.67
N ASP A 169 -4.49 2.13 -11.32
CA ASP A 169 -3.66 3.35 -11.37
C ASP A 169 -3.54 3.95 -9.97
N CYS A 170 -4.67 4.03 -9.24
CA CYS A 170 -4.68 4.52 -7.85
C CYS A 170 -3.80 3.65 -6.96
N LEU A 171 -3.92 2.32 -7.09
CA LEU A 171 -3.11 1.36 -6.36
C LEU A 171 -1.61 1.52 -6.68
N TYR A 172 -1.26 1.75 -7.95
CA TYR A 172 0.11 2.00 -8.37
C TYR A 172 0.68 3.28 -7.76
N HIS A 173 -0.09 4.36 -7.75
CA HIS A 173 0.29 5.61 -7.07
C HIS A 173 0.51 5.41 -5.59
N PHE A 174 -0.38 4.67 -4.91
CA PHE A 174 -0.21 4.31 -3.51
C PHE A 174 1.05 3.47 -3.28
N CYS A 175 1.31 2.48 -4.14
CA CYS A 175 2.49 1.63 -4.05
C CYS A 175 3.81 2.38 -4.28
N SER A 176 3.74 3.59 -4.84
CA SER A 176 4.88 4.48 -5.07
C SER A 176 5.08 5.49 -3.93
N THR A 177 4.20 5.47 -2.91
CA THR A 177 4.34 6.36 -1.75
C THR A 177 5.55 5.99 -0.90
N PRO A 178 6.23 6.98 -0.29
CA PRO A 178 7.35 6.73 0.60
C PRO A 178 7.05 5.74 1.75
N GLU A 179 5.84 5.77 2.31
CA GLU A 179 5.40 4.87 3.38
C GLU A 179 5.32 3.42 2.89
N PHE A 180 4.74 3.20 1.70
CA PHE A 180 4.61 1.85 1.16
C PHE A 180 5.95 1.30 0.67
N LEU A 181 6.80 2.14 0.08
CA LEU A 181 8.16 1.78 -0.30
C LEU A 181 9.01 1.39 0.91
N TYR A 182 8.84 2.09 2.04
CA TYR A 182 9.46 1.68 3.30
C TYR A 182 9.01 0.30 3.75
N LEU A 183 7.68 0.05 3.77
CA LEU A 183 7.15 -1.28 4.12
C LEU A 183 7.72 -2.36 3.19
N ARG A 184 7.80 -2.10 1.89
CA ARG A 184 8.42 -3.04 0.94
C ARG A 184 9.88 -3.28 1.27
N THR A 185 10.62 -2.22 1.64
CA THR A 185 12.04 -2.32 2.00
C THR A 185 12.23 -3.15 3.27
N LEU A 186 11.35 -2.98 4.26
CA LEU A 186 11.31 -3.76 5.50
C LEU A 186 11.10 -5.26 5.23
N LEU A 187 10.35 -5.59 4.17
CA LEU A 187 10.02 -6.95 3.73
C LEU A 187 10.90 -7.43 2.56
N VAL A 188 12.01 -6.75 2.26
CA VAL A 188 12.94 -7.20 1.21
C VAL A 188 13.47 -8.58 1.56
N GLY A 189 13.48 -9.46 0.56
CA GLY A 189 13.90 -10.85 0.70
C GLY A 189 12.73 -11.83 0.72
N ALA A 190 11.48 -11.35 0.85
CA ALA A 190 10.33 -12.18 0.52
C ALA A 190 10.40 -12.55 -0.97
N ASP A 191 10.40 -13.83 -1.27
CA ASP A 191 10.33 -14.30 -2.65
C ASP A 191 9.08 -13.69 -3.30
N VAL A 192 9.19 -13.33 -4.58
CA VAL A 192 8.04 -12.88 -5.39
C VAL A 192 6.94 -13.94 -5.36
N GLN A 193 7.30 -15.21 -5.16
CA GLN A 193 6.37 -16.31 -4.95
C GLN A 193 5.53 -16.19 -3.66
N ALA A 194 6.06 -15.56 -2.61
CA ALA A 194 5.33 -15.41 -1.35
C ALA A 194 4.36 -14.22 -1.39
N SER A 195 4.73 -13.12 -2.05
CA SER A 195 3.87 -11.94 -2.14
C SER A 195 4.16 -11.08 -3.37
N SER A 196 3.11 -10.72 -4.09
CA SER A 196 3.13 -9.63 -5.07
C SER A 196 2.99 -8.26 -4.39
N VAL A 197 3.42 -7.20 -5.07
CA VAL A 197 3.23 -5.80 -4.62
C VAL A 197 1.74 -5.51 -4.38
N ALA A 198 0.86 -5.99 -5.26
CA ALA A 198 -0.58 -5.83 -5.13
C ALA A 198 -1.15 -6.58 -3.91
N SER A 199 -0.69 -7.80 -3.63
CA SER A 199 -1.13 -8.54 -2.43
C SER A 199 -0.67 -7.86 -1.13
N LEU A 200 0.54 -7.29 -1.11
CA LEU A 200 1.02 -6.49 0.02
C LEU A 200 0.16 -5.24 0.20
N ALA A 201 -0.16 -4.52 -0.89
CA ALA A 201 -1.03 -3.36 -0.83
C ALA A 201 -2.43 -3.72 -0.30
N ARG A 202 -3.03 -4.82 -0.78
CA ARG A 202 -4.33 -5.28 -0.28
C ARG A 202 -4.30 -5.70 1.19
N MET A 203 -3.22 -6.33 1.66
CA MET A 203 -3.03 -6.64 3.09
C MET A 203 -2.99 -5.35 3.91
N VAL A 204 -2.24 -4.35 3.45
CA VAL A 204 -2.13 -3.04 4.08
C VAL A 204 -3.47 -2.33 4.17
N ILE A 205 -4.22 -2.29 3.07
CA ILE A 205 -5.53 -1.63 3.01
C ILE A 205 -6.53 -2.31 3.95
N ARG A 206 -6.61 -3.66 3.93
CA ARG A 206 -7.56 -4.41 4.77
C ARG A 206 -7.32 -4.27 6.27
N CYS A 207 -6.07 -4.06 6.69
CA CYS A 207 -5.72 -3.88 8.10
C CYS A 207 -5.88 -2.45 8.62
N GLY A 208 -6.28 -1.51 7.76
CA GLY A 208 -6.62 -0.14 8.13
C GLY A 208 -5.43 0.82 8.18
N SER A 209 -5.78 2.10 8.02
CA SER A 209 -4.81 3.19 7.84
C SER A 209 -3.95 3.45 9.07
N GLU A 210 -4.55 3.43 10.27
CA GLU A 210 -3.85 3.76 11.52
C GLU A 210 -2.63 2.86 11.74
N ARG A 211 -2.79 1.55 11.53
CA ARG A 211 -1.71 0.57 11.67
C ARG A 211 -0.58 0.84 10.69
N PHE A 212 -0.93 1.01 9.42
CA PHE A 212 0.05 1.23 8.36
C PHE A 212 0.87 2.51 8.60
N PHE A 213 0.21 3.63 8.86
CA PHE A 213 0.89 4.91 9.08
C PHE A 213 1.61 4.98 10.43
N HIS A 214 1.15 4.24 11.45
CA HIS A 214 1.88 4.12 12.72
C HIS A 214 3.26 3.50 12.51
N PHE A 215 3.35 2.39 11.76
CA PHE A 215 4.63 1.71 11.52
C PHE A 215 5.50 2.39 10.46
N CYS A 216 4.89 3.04 9.47
CA CYS A 216 5.59 3.68 8.35
C CYS A 216 5.77 5.19 8.54
N ASN A 217 5.76 5.66 9.79
CA ASN A 217 5.97 7.07 10.13
C ASN A 217 7.37 7.57 9.74
N GLU A 218 7.62 8.87 9.90
CA GLU A 218 8.89 9.50 9.53
C GLU A 218 10.08 8.98 10.36
N GLU A 219 9.91 8.82 11.68
CA GLU A 219 10.94 8.29 12.57
C GLU A 219 11.36 6.88 12.14
N SER A 220 10.40 5.98 11.92
CA SER A 220 10.64 4.62 11.43
C SER A 220 11.42 4.63 10.11
N ARG A 221 11.05 5.50 9.16
CA ARG A 221 11.68 5.60 7.84
C ARG A 221 13.10 6.14 7.87
N THR A 222 13.45 6.93 8.87
CA THR A 222 14.81 7.44 9.08
C THR A 222 15.67 6.51 9.93
N SER A 223 15.06 5.52 10.60
CA SER A 223 15.76 4.54 11.42
C SER A 223 16.36 3.40 10.59
N MET A 224 17.35 2.70 11.18
CA MET A 224 17.94 1.50 10.55
C MET A 224 16.92 0.36 10.58
N ILE A 225 16.61 -0.18 9.40
CA ILE A 225 15.75 -1.36 9.24
C ILE A 225 16.35 -2.56 9.99
N SER A 226 15.55 -3.17 10.86
CA SER A 226 15.96 -4.33 11.66
C SER A 226 14.94 -5.48 11.59
N ALA A 227 15.39 -6.70 11.87
CA ALA A 227 14.50 -7.87 11.97
C ALA A 227 13.42 -7.65 13.05
N THR A 228 13.77 -7.03 14.18
CA THR A 228 12.82 -6.72 15.25
C THR A 228 11.71 -5.77 14.80
N GLN A 229 12.04 -4.75 13.98
CA GLN A 229 11.02 -3.89 13.40
C GLN A 229 10.11 -4.66 12.43
N ARG A 230 10.69 -5.49 11.56
CA ARG A 230 9.92 -6.33 10.63
C ARG A 230 8.95 -7.26 11.38
N GLN A 231 9.44 -7.94 12.42
CA GLN A 231 8.64 -8.85 13.25
C GLN A 231 7.50 -8.11 13.95
N LYS A 232 7.75 -6.91 14.50
CA LYS A 232 6.69 -6.08 15.12
C LYS A 232 5.60 -5.71 14.11
N VAL A 233 5.99 -5.31 12.91
CA VAL A 233 5.04 -5.01 11.83
C VAL A 233 4.23 -6.25 11.50
N LEU A 234 4.88 -7.34 11.11
CA LEU A 234 4.20 -8.56 10.67
C LEU A 234 3.31 -9.17 11.77
N LYS A 235 3.74 -9.14 13.04
CA LYS A 235 2.90 -9.55 14.17
C LYS A 235 1.64 -8.70 14.28
N SER A 236 1.77 -7.39 14.11
CA SER A 236 0.61 -6.50 14.14
C SER A 236 -0.39 -6.76 12.99
N TYR A 237 0.08 -7.25 11.84
CA TYR A 237 -0.78 -7.69 10.73
C TYR A 237 -1.36 -9.09 10.95
N LEU A 238 -0.63 -9.98 11.64
CA LEU A 238 -1.13 -11.28 12.10
C LEU A 238 -2.31 -11.12 13.06
N ASP A 239 -2.27 -10.11 13.94
CA ASP A 239 -3.39 -9.76 14.84
C ASP A 239 -4.64 -9.27 14.09
N CYS A 240 -4.51 -8.88 12.82
CA CYS A 240 -5.63 -8.58 11.92
C CYS A 240 -6.12 -9.80 11.12
N GLU A 241 -5.70 -11.00 11.50
CA GLU A 241 -6.04 -12.26 10.83
C GLU A 241 -5.63 -12.34 9.35
N GLU A 242 -4.58 -11.62 8.94
CA GLU A 242 -4.07 -11.69 7.57
C GLU A 242 -3.18 -12.92 7.35
N SER A 243 -3.62 -13.82 6.47
CA SER A 243 -2.87 -15.01 6.06
C SER A 243 -1.52 -14.68 5.41
N LEU A 244 -1.45 -13.57 4.67
CA LEU A 244 -0.20 -13.12 4.05
C LEU A 244 0.84 -12.72 5.11
N ALA A 245 0.42 -12.16 6.24
CA ALA A 245 1.32 -11.81 7.34
C ALA A 245 1.91 -13.07 7.98
N ALA A 246 1.10 -14.11 8.19
CA ALA A 246 1.56 -15.41 8.65
C ALA A 246 2.58 -16.02 7.68
N LEU A 247 2.30 -15.99 6.37
CA LEU A 247 3.23 -16.47 5.35
C LEU A 247 4.55 -15.69 5.36
N LEU A 248 4.51 -14.36 5.40
CA LEU A 248 5.70 -13.51 5.43
C LEU A 248 6.56 -13.73 6.69
N LEU A 249 5.94 -14.01 7.84
CA LEU A 249 6.66 -14.41 9.05
C LEU A 249 7.42 -15.71 8.84
N LEU A 250 6.83 -16.70 8.18
CA LEU A 250 7.51 -17.95 7.86
C LEU A 250 8.66 -17.75 6.86
N VAL A 251 8.50 -16.84 5.89
CA VAL A 251 9.53 -16.55 4.89
C VAL A 251 10.77 -15.90 5.52
N HIS A 252 10.57 -14.98 6.47
CA HIS A 252 11.67 -14.19 7.01
C HIS A 252 12.21 -14.66 8.36
N ASP A 253 11.35 -15.21 9.21
CA ASP A 253 11.58 -15.36 10.64
C ASP A 253 11.06 -16.71 11.17
N SER A 254 11.03 -17.76 10.33
CA SER A 254 10.51 -19.10 10.69
C SER A 254 11.11 -19.65 12.00
N ASP A 255 12.39 -19.42 12.27
CA ASP A 255 13.04 -19.90 13.49
C ASP A 255 12.50 -19.18 14.74
N VAL A 256 12.32 -17.86 14.63
CA VAL A 256 11.75 -17.02 15.69
C VAL A 256 10.29 -17.40 15.93
N VAL A 257 9.52 -17.65 14.87
CA VAL A 257 8.14 -18.15 14.98
C VAL A 257 8.09 -19.49 15.72
N LEU A 258 9.03 -20.40 15.46
CA LEU A 258 9.03 -21.71 16.12
C LEU A 258 9.46 -21.63 17.60
N HIS A 259 10.49 -20.83 17.90
CA HIS A 259 11.18 -20.88 19.19
C HIS A 259 10.85 -19.74 20.15
N GLU A 260 10.45 -18.57 19.65
CA GLU A 260 10.29 -17.35 20.46
C GLU A 260 8.85 -16.84 20.55
N PHE A 261 7.96 -17.21 19.61
CA PHE A 261 6.55 -16.82 19.69
C PHE A 261 5.85 -17.52 20.86
N CYS A 262 4.96 -16.83 21.56
CA CYS A 262 4.09 -17.47 22.56
C CYS A 262 3.13 -18.47 21.89
N ASP A 263 2.53 -19.36 22.68
CA ASP A 263 1.64 -20.40 22.14
C ASP A 263 0.43 -19.80 21.42
N GLU A 264 -0.12 -18.69 21.91
CA GLU A 264 -1.24 -17.99 21.26
C GLU A 264 -0.87 -17.45 19.87
N ASP A 265 0.28 -16.79 19.74
CA ASP A 265 0.75 -16.26 18.45
C ASP A 265 1.08 -17.40 17.48
N LEU A 266 1.66 -18.49 17.97
CA LEU A 266 1.95 -19.67 17.16
C LEU A 266 0.65 -20.34 16.67
N GLU A 267 -0.37 -20.46 17.53
CA GLU A 267 -1.70 -20.96 17.13
C GLU A 267 -2.31 -20.09 16.03
N LYS A 268 -2.20 -18.76 16.11
CA LYS A 268 -2.65 -17.85 15.05
C LYS A 268 -1.92 -18.11 13.73
N VAL A 269 -0.59 -18.26 13.75
CA VAL A 269 0.19 -18.58 12.54
C VAL A 269 -0.28 -19.89 11.91
N ILE A 270 -0.42 -20.96 12.71
CA ILE A 270 -0.82 -22.28 12.21
C ILE A 270 -2.23 -22.22 11.60
N ARG A 271 -3.15 -21.45 12.21
CA ARG A 271 -4.52 -21.27 11.72
C ARG A 271 -4.58 -20.49 10.40
N LEU A 272 -3.70 -19.51 10.22
CA LEU A 272 -3.76 -18.56 9.10
C LEU A 272 -2.86 -18.92 7.92
N MET A 273 -1.86 -19.79 8.11
CA MET A 273 -0.89 -20.12 7.07
C MET A 273 -1.52 -20.94 5.92
N PRO A 274 -1.27 -20.59 4.65
CA PRO A 274 -1.79 -21.35 3.52
C PRO A 274 -1.09 -22.71 3.42
N GLN A 275 -1.84 -23.81 3.52
CA GLN A 275 -1.27 -25.17 3.62
C GLN A 275 -0.48 -25.62 2.39
N GLU A 276 -0.82 -25.07 1.22
CA GLU A 276 -0.19 -25.43 -0.05
C GLU A 276 1.20 -24.79 -0.25
N SER A 277 1.58 -23.80 0.59
CA SER A 277 2.83 -23.10 0.39
C SER A 277 4.04 -23.95 0.82
N PRO A 278 5.19 -23.88 0.09
CA PRO A 278 6.39 -24.61 0.46
C PRO A 278 6.94 -24.17 1.83
N TYR A 279 6.76 -22.89 2.19
CA TYR A 279 7.14 -22.34 3.49
C TYR A 279 6.32 -22.95 4.63
N SER A 280 5.00 -23.09 4.43
CA SER A 280 4.07 -23.71 5.37
C SER A 280 4.41 -25.18 5.59
N GLN A 281 4.66 -25.93 4.52
CA GLN A 281 5.01 -27.35 4.59
C GLN A 281 6.34 -27.58 5.32
N ASN A 282 7.37 -26.78 4.99
CA ASN A 282 8.66 -26.82 5.69
C ASN A 282 8.47 -26.51 7.17
N PHE A 283 7.78 -25.41 7.51
CA PHE A 283 7.49 -25.05 8.89
C PHE A 283 6.78 -26.16 9.65
N PHE A 284 5.74 -26.77 9.05
CA PHE A 284 4.98 -27.84 9.69
C PHE A 284 5.84 -29.07 9.98
N SER A 285 6.71 -29.48 9.05
CA SER A 285 7.66 -30.58 9.28
C SER A 285 8.60 -30.29 10.46
N ARG A 286 9.09 -29.06 10.58
CA ARG A 286 9.95 -28.65 11.70
C ARG A 286 9.18 -28.59 13.01
N LEU A 287 7.94 -28.11 12.99
CA LEU A 287 7.06 -28.05 14.16
C LEU A 287 6.78 -29.45 14.73
N GLN A 288 6.56 -30.45 13.86
CA GLN A 288 6.36 -31.85 14.27
C GLN A 288 7.59 -32.44 14.99
N HIS A 289 8.80 -32.00 14.64
CA HIS A 289 10.06 -32.41 15.29
C HIS A 289 10.44 -31.53 16.49
N SER A 290 9.64 -30.53 16.82
CA SER A 290 9.88 -29.61 17.92
C SER A 290 9.20 -30.09 19.23
N PRO A 291 9.61 -29.59 20.40
CA PRO A 291 8.89 -29.85 21.66
C PRO A 291 7.45 -29.33 21.65
N ARG A 292 7.09 -28.43 20.72
CA ARG A 292 5.77 -27.79 20.58
C ARG A 292 4.82 -28.52 19.64
N ARG A 293 5.12 -29.78 19.27
CA ARG A 293 4.33 -30.60 18.34
C ARG A 293 2.84 -30.72 18.69
N GLU A 294 2.48 -30.62 19.97
CA GLU A 294 1.10 -30.75 20.45
C GLU A 294 0.18 -29.65 19.88
N LEU A 295 0.73 -28.44 19.67
CA LEU A 295 0.00 -27.32 19.07
C LEU A 295 -0.41 -27.61 17.62
N ALA A 296 0.39 -28.37 16.87
CA ALA A 296 0.06 -28.80 15.51
C ALA A 296 -1.15 -29.76 15.50
N CYS A 297 -1.29 -30.61 16.52
CA CYS A 297 -2.42 -31.52 16.64
C CYS A 297 -3.70 -30.79 17.06
N MET A 298 -3.60 -29.84 17.98
CA MET A 298 -4.75 -29.09 18.50
C MET A 298 -5.38 -28.16 17.47
N SER A 299 -4.58 -27.49 16.64
CA SER A 299 -5.07 -26.62 15.57
C SER A 299 -5.83 -27.39 14.49
N THR A 300 -5.42 -28.63 14.23
CA THR A 300 -6.05 -29.50 13.21
C THR A 300 -7.40 -30.06 13.70
N GLN A 301 -7.61 -30.21 15.00
CA GLN A 301 -8.84 -30.74 15.60
C GLN A 301 -9.93 -29.68 15.90
N ARG A 302 -9.60 -28.40 16.03
CA ARG A 302 -10.59 -27.33 16.28
C ARG A 302 -11.42 -26.90 15.05
N VAL A 303 -11.14 -27.44 13.86
CA VAL A 303 -11.85 -27.08 12.62
C VAL A 303 -13.11 -27.94 12.37
N GLU A 304 -13.43 -28.91 13.24
CA GLU A 304 -14.73 -29.63 13.19
C GLU A 304 -15.86 -28.81 13.85
N ALA A 305 -16.13 -27.62 13.34
CA ALA A 305 -17.46 -27.01 13.41
C ALA A 305 -18.39 -27.78 12.43
N PRO A 306 -19.71 -27.87 12.66
CA PRO A 306 -20.56 -28.82 11.94
C PRO A 306 -20.43 -28.58 10.43
N ARG A 307 -19.98 -29.61 9.70
CA ARG A 307 -20.09 -29.67 8.24
C ARG A 307 -21.57 -29.56 7.88
N VAL A 308 -22.05 -28.32 7.75
CA VAL A 308 -23.14 -28.03 6.82
C VAL A 308 -22.64 -28.53 5.47
N GLN A 309 -23.42 -29.34 4.79
CA GLN A 309 -23.10 -29.93 3.49
C GLN A 309 -22.71 -28.81 2.51
N GLU A 310 -21.42 -28.49 2.41
CA GLU A 310 -20.91 -27.51 1.46
C GLU A 310 -20.85 -28.19 0.10
N ASP A 311 -21.77 -27.75 -0.75
CA ASP A 311 -21.82 -27.97 -2.19
C ASP A 311 -20.39 -27.82 -2.78
N GLN A 312 -19.96 -28.77 -3.60
CA GLN A 312 -18.61 -28.81 -4.19
C GLN A 312 -18.44 -27.64 -5.17
N ASP A 313 -18.12 -26.46 -4.66
CA ASP A 313 -17.76 -25.33 -5.50
C ASP A 313 -16.35 -25.53 -6.06
N GLU A 314 -16.20 -25.45 -7.37
CA GLU A 314 -14.91 -25.50 -8.05
C GLU A 314 -14.31 -24.08 -8.10
N GLU A 315 -13.05 -23.90 -7.70
CA GLU A 315 -12.39 -22.59 -7.79
C GLU A 315 -11.68 -22.42 -9.14
N TYR A 316 -11.91 -21.28 -9.80
CA TYR A 316 -11.31 -20.95 -11.10
C TYR A 316 -10.60 -19.60 -11.07
N VAL A 317 -9.33 -19.57 -11.48
CA VAL A 317 -8.55 -18.34 -11.65
C VAL A 317 -8.78 -17.79 -13.05
N VAL A 318 -9.37 -16.59 -13.14
CA VAL A 318 -9.63 -15.88 -14.40
C VAL A 318 -8.33 -15.67 -15.17
N GLN A 319 -8.31 -16.02 -16.46
CA GLN A 319 -7.16 -15.84 -17.35
C GLN A 319 -7.34 -14.61 -18.26
N ASP A 320 -6.24 -14.18 -18.90
CA ASP A 320 -6.28 -13.13 -19.93
C ASP A 320 -7.25 -13.51 -21.05
N GLY A 321 -8.21 -12.62 -21.34
CA GLY A 321 -9.23 -12.84 -22.39
C GLY A 321 -10.47 -13.61 -21.94
N ASP A 322 -10.53 -14.08 -20.69
CA ASP A 322 -11.76 -14.65 -20.15
C ASP A 322 -12.85 -13.59 -19.99
N SER A 323 -14.09 -14.02 -20.24
CA SER A 323 -15.28 -13.26 -19.89
C SER A 323 -16.19 -14.15 -19.04
N LEU A 324 -17.05 -13.52 -18.23
CA LEU A 324 -17.99 -14.27 -17.39
C LEU A 324 -18.85 -15.23 -18.22
N TRP A 325 -19.22 -14.81 -19.44
CA TRP A 325 -19.93 -15.65 -20.41
C TRP A 325 -19.10 -16.84 -20.90
N LEU A 326 -17.82 -16.64 -21.22
CA LEU A 326 -16.92 -17.72 -21.64
C LEU A 326 -16.72 -18.75 -20.53
N ILE A 327 -16.53 -18.30 -19.29
CA ILE A 327 -16.37 -19.16 -18.12
C ILE A 327 -17.68 -19.92 -17.85
N ALA A 328 -18.81 -19.22 -17.78
CA ALA A 328 -20.14 -19.82 -17.64
C ALA A 328 -20.40 -20.93 -18.66
N LYS A 329 -20.10 -20.65 -19.93
CA LYS A 329 -20.25 -21.61 -21.03
C LYS A 329 -19.29 -22.79 -20.93
N ARG A 330 -18.03 -22.56 -20.52
CA ARG A 330 -17.00 -23.60 -20.37
C ARG A 330 -17.37 -24.60 -19.28
N PHE A 331 -17.85 -24.12 -18.13
CA PHE A 331 -18.22 -24.95 -16.98
C PHE A 331 -19.69 -25.39 -17.00
N GLY A 332 -20.50 -24.88 -17.93
CA GLY A 332 -21.92 -25.21 -18.04
C GLY A 332 -22.76 -24.67 -16.88
N ILE A 333 -22.36 -23.53 -16.31
CA ILE A 333 -23.00 -22.88 -15.17
C ILE A 333 -23.63 -21.57 -15.65
N PRO A 334 -24.90 -21.24 -15.32
CA PRO A 334 -25.49 -19.97 -15.70
C PRO A 334 -24.75 -18.78 -15.05
N MET A 335 -24.53 -17.71 -15.81
CA MET A 335 -23.78 -16.53 -15.35
C MET A 335 -24.32 -15.96 -14.03
N ASP A 336 -25.64 -15.90 -13.87
CA ASP A 336 -26.30 -15.37 -12.67
C ASP A 336 -25.91 -16.14 -11.41
N LYS A 337 -25.67 -17.45 -11.52
CA LYS A 337 -25.19 -18.26 -10.40
C LYS A 337 -23.76 -17.94 -10.04
N ILE A 338 -22.89 -17.72 -11.02
CA ILE A 338 -21.50 -17.30 -10.78
C ILE A 338 -21.48 -15.90 -10.13
N ILE A 339 -22.30 -14.98 -10.63
CA ILE A 339 -22.46 -13.62 -10.09
C ILE A 339 -22.90 -13.66 -8.64
N GLN A 340 -24.01 -14.36 -8.37
CA GLN A 340 -24.57 -14.50 -7.03
C GLN A 340 -23.57 -15.15 -6.07
N LYS A 341 -22.88 -16.21 -6.52
CA LYS A 341 -21.93 -16.95 -5.70
C LYS A 341 -20.68 -16.13 -5.33
N ASN A 342 -20.23 -15.28 -6.25
CA ASN A 342 -19.02 -14.47 -6.08
C ASN A 342 -19.30 -13.02 -5.65
N GLY A 343 -20.56 -12.67 -5.37
CA GLY A 343 -20.95 -11.29 -5.02
C GLY A 343 -20.56 -10.27 -6.08
N LEU A 344 -20.64 -10.64 -7.37
CA LEU A 344 -20.25 -9.74 -8.46
C LEU A 344 -21.34 -8.69 -8.69
N ASN A 345 -21.00 -7.41 -8.60
CA ASN A 345 -21.92 -6.31 -8.95
C ASN A 345 -21.83 -5.91 -10.43
N HIS A 346 -20.91 -6.50 -11.18
CA HIS A 346 -20.66 -6.22 -12.59
C HIS A 346 -20.10 -7.44 -13.34
N HIS A 347 -20.24 -7.45 -14.67
CA HIS A 347 -19.84 -8.58 -15.52
C HIS A 347 -18.35 -8.55 -15.93
N ARG A 348 -17.63 -7.46 -15.60
CA ARG A 348 -16.21 -7.33 -15.91
C ARG A 348 -15.39 -8.23 -14.99
N LEU A 349 -14.53 -9.05 -15.59
CA LEU A 349 -13.58 -9.90 -14.87
C LEU A 349 -12.16 -9.41 -15.15
N PHE A 350 -11.28 -9.58 -14.16
CA PHE A 350 -9.87 -9.26 -14.27
C PHE A 350 -9.04 -10.54 -14.15
N PRO A 351 -8.02 -10.73 -14.99
CA PRO A 351 -7.08 -11.83 -14.90
C PRO A 351 -6.48 -11.95 -13.49
N GLY A 352 -6.39 -13.17 -12.97
CA GLY A 352 -5.93 -13.46 -11.60
C GLY A 352 -7.03 -13.41 -10.53
N LYS A 353 -8.26 -12.99 -10.85
CA LYS A 353 -9.40 -13.10 -9.92
C LYS A 353 -9.80 -14.56 -9.73
N VAL A 354 -9.98 -15.01 -8.49
CA VAL A 354 -10.52 -16.34 -8.19
C VAL A 354 -12.05 -16.27 -8.17
N LEU A 355 -12.71 -17.16 -8.91
CA LEU A 355 -14.16 -17.33 -8.93
C LEU A 355 -14.54 -18.69 -8.34
N LYS A 356 -15.49 -18.68 -7.41
CA LYS A 356 -16.19 -19.87 -6.90
C LYS A 356 -17.29 -20.27 -7.87
N LEU A 357 -17.16 -21.42 -8.50
CA LEU A 357 -18.09 -21.95 -9.47
C LEU A 357 -18.98 -23.00 -8.79
N PRO A 358 -20.30 -22.77 -8.67
CA PRO A 358 -21.20 -23.74 -8.04
C PRO A 358 -21.29 -25.02 -8.87
N ALA A 359 -21.50 -26.16 -8.21
CA ALA A 359 -21.64 -27.45 -8.87
C ALA A 359 -22.71 -27.40 -9.96
N LYS A 360 -22.41 -28.00 -11.13
CA LYS A 360 -23.33 -28.06 -12.26
C LYS A 360 -24.62 -28.79 -11.85
N GLN A 361 -25.72 -28.06 -11.75
CA GLN A 361 -27.03 -28.68 -11.55
C GLN A 361 -27.41 -29.42 -12.84
N SER A 362 -27.57 -30.74 -12.75
CA SER A 362 -27.93 -31.62 -13.87
C SER A 362 -29.36 -31.41 -14.33
#